data_AF-A0A554VS95-F1
#
_entry.id   AF-A0A554VS95-F1
#
_cell.length_a   1.000
_cell.length_b   1.000
_cell.length_c   1.000
_cell.angle_alpha   90.00
_cell.angle_beta   90.00
_cell.angle_gamma   90.00
#
_symmetry.space_group_name_H-M   'P 1'
#
loop_
_entity.id
_entity.type
_entity.pdbx_description
1 polymer ?
#
loop_
_entity_poly.entity_id
_entity_poly.type
_entity_poly.pdbx_seq_one_letter_code
_entity_poly.pdbx_strand_id
1 'polypeptide(L)'
;PKPQVLQPPPPPQEPADLPPDSSPDALDADEKKNNPWLFWGPILSAIGIGLIPVGILTLPLLVIALLKSRRRKSRFAEGHPAQRVGGGWNEVLSLATDMGAAVDGRATRRETAAVVAEAFPAAGTTTTMLAHRADASIFGAGQPSEDEVREYWEIVDGSLKEITGTVGFWRRQQARFSPRSLLADARAALNSRGDNARTALNLSLIHI
;
A
#
# COMPACT_ATOMS: atom_id res chain seq x y z
N PRO A 1 25.63 72.06 86.74
CA PRO A 1 25.64 71.05 85.65
C PRO A 1 26.12 69.68 86.17
N LYS A 2 25.24 68.67 86.20
CA LYS A 2 25.62 67.29 86.59
C LYS A 2 26.22 66.58 85.36
N PRO A 3 27.29 65.78 85.52
CA PRO A 3 27.92 65.10 84.39
C PRO A 3 26.97 64.04 83.82
N GLN A 4 26.80 64.05 82.49
CA GLN A 4 26.06 63.01 81.77
C GLN A 4 26.90 61.73 81.76
N VAL A 5 26.40 60.70 82.42
CA VAL A 5 26.91 59.33 82.31
C VAL A 5 26.46 58.76 80.97
N LEU A 6 27.44 58.38 80.14
CA LEU A 6 27.21 57.57 78.95
C LEU A 6 26.64 56.23 79.40
N GLN A 7 25.43 55.90 78.93
CA GLN A 7 24.90 54.55 79.11
C GLN A 7 25.78 53.58 78.31
N PRO A 8 26.16 52.43 78.88
CA PRO A 8 26.83 51.41 78.09
C PRO A 8 25.89 50.90 76.99
N PRO A 9 26.41 50.60 75.79
CA PRO A 9 25.59 50.09 74.69
C PRO A 9 24.96 48.74 75.07
N PRO A 10 23.77 48.42 74.54
CA PRO A 10 23.11 47.15 74.83
C PRO A 10 23.98 45.97 74.37
N PRO A 11 23.93 44.82 75.08
CA PRO A 11 24.73 43.66 74.73
C PRO A 11 24.38 43.13 73.33
N PRO A 12 25.35 42.55 72.60
CA PRO A 12 25.10 41.96 71.29
C PRO A 12 24.07 40.84 71.39
N GLN A 13 23.03 40.88 70.56
CA GLN A 13 22.08 39.77 70.44
C GLN A 13 22.76 38.62 69.70
N GLU A 14 22.71 37.40 70.27
CA GLU A 14 23.19 36.21 69.58
C GLU A 14 22.36 35.97 68.30
N PRO A 15 22.98 35.55 67.19
CA PRO A 15 22.24 35.25 65.96
C PRO A 15 21.18 34.19 66.23
N ALA A 16 19.95 34.43 65.75
CA ALA A 16 18.90 33.44 65.83
C ALA A 16 19.33 32.15 65.12
N ASP A 17 19.25 31.02 65.82
CA ASP A 17 19.55 29.70 65.28
C ASP A 17 18.40 29.30 64.33
N LEU A 18 18.61 29.52 63.03
CA LEU A 18 17.63 29.20 61.99
C LEU A 18 17.63 27.68 61.76
N PRO A 19 16.45 27.04 61.60
CA PRO A 19 16.39 25.63 61.22
C PRO A 19 17.15 25.40 59.91
N PRO A 20 17.79 24.22 59.73
CA PRO A 20 18.59 23.94 58.54
C PRO A 20 17.76 24.17 57.28
N ASP A 21 18.30 24.98 56.38
CA ASP A 21 17.71 25.29 55.08
C ASP A 21 17.39 23.98 54.35
N SER A 22 16.11 23.67 54.27
CA SER A 22 15.61 22.50 53.55
C SER A 22 15.57 22.86 52.08
N SER A 23 16.75 23.07 51.49
CA SER A 23 16.87 23.17 50.03
C SER A 23 16.35 21.87 49.43
N PRO A 24 15.40 21.88 48.48
CA PRO A 24 14.91 20.67 47.85
C PRO A 24 16.10 19.88 47.26
N ASP A 25 16.14 18.59 47.57
CA ASP A 25 17.23 17.65 47.36
C ASP A 25 18.07 17.89 46.09
N ALA A 26 19.36 18.18 46.27
CA ALA A 26 20.35 18.12 45.21
C ALA A 26 20.46 16.71 44.57
N LEU A 27 19.99 15.68 45.29
CA LEU A 27 19.93 14.29 44.82
C LEU A 27 18.86 14.10 43.72
N ASP A 28 17.70 14.76 43.84
CA ASP A 28 16.63 14.72 42.84
C ASP A 28 17.02 15.44 41.53
N ALA A 29 17.98 16.36 41.59
CA ALA A 29 18.47 17.10 40.43
C ALA A 29 19.47 16.28 39.60
N ASP A 30 20.24 15.38 40.22
CA ASP A 30 21.23 14.56 39.53
C ASP A 30 20.63 13.29 38.91
N GLU A 31 19.58 12.71 39.51
CA GLU A 31 18.87 11.58 38.93
C GLU A 31 18.14 11.95 37.61
N LYS A 32 17.66 13.19 37.50
CA LYS A 32 17.02 13.72 36.28
C LYS A 32 17.98 13.91 35.11
N LYS A 33 19.27 14.17 35.36
CA LYS A 33 20.27 14.38 34.28
C LYS A 33 20.70 13.08 33.62
N ASN A 34 20.59 11.95 34.34
CA ASN A 34 21.08 10.65 33.88
C ASN A 34 19.99 9.81 33.20
N ASN A 35 18.79 10.36 33.00
CA ASN A 35 17.69 9.64 32.37
C ASN A 35 17.86 9.65 30.83
N PRO A 36 18.15 8.51 30.17
CA PRO A 36 18.29 8.45 28.72
C PRO A 36 17.00 8.89 28.01
N TRP A 37 15.85 8.76 28.66
CA TRP A 37 14.56 9.20 28.14
C TRP A 37 14.47 10.72 27.96
N LEU A 38 15.24 11.51 28.71
CA LEU A 38 15.26 12.98 28.55
C LEU A 38 15.85 13.38 27.18
N PHE A 39 16.76 12.56 26.64
CA PHE A 39 17.35 12.74 25.31
C PHE A 39 16.56 12.01 24.22
N TRP A 40 16.19 10.75 24.44
CA TRP A 40 15.51 9.92 23.44
C TRP A 40 14.01 10.21 23.31
N GLY A 41 13.34 10.65 24.39
CA GLY A 41 11.91 10.91 24.43
C GLY A 41 11.46 11.96 23.39
N PRO A 42 12.08 13.15 23.34
CA PRO A 42 11.79 14.16 22.31
C PRO A 42 12.08 13.67 20.89
N ILE A 43 13.14 12.88 20.69
CA ILE A 43 13.51 12.34 19.37
C ILE A 43 12.46 11.32 18.90
N LEU A 44 12.09 10.35 19.75
CA LEU A 44 11.07 9.35 19.43
C LEU A 44 9.69 9.98 19.21
N SER A 45 9.33 11.00 20.00
CA SER A 45 8.06 11.70 19.83
C SER A 45 8.06 12.56 18.56
N ALA A 46 9.15 13.24 18.23
CA ALA A 46 9.29 13.94 16.95
C ALA A 46 9.24 12.99 15.75
N ILE A 47 9.90 11.83 15.82
CA ILE A 47 9.82 10.79 14.79
C ILE A 47 8.40 10.25 14.70
N GLY A 48 7.77 9.93 15.83
CA GLY A 48 6.39 9.42 15.89
C GLY A 48 5.40 10.39 15.24
N ILE A 49 5.45 11.68 15.61
CA ILE A 49 4.60 12.73 15.05
C ILE A 49 4.91 12.94 13.56
N GLY A 50 6.19 12.95 13.17
CA GLY A 50 6.60 13.09 11.78
C GLY A 50 6.19 11.91 10.90
N LEU A 51 6.12 10.70 11.47
CA LEU A 51 5.68 9.50 10.76
C LEU A 51 4.16 9.45 10.56
N ILE A 52 3.35 10.17 11.34
CA ILE A 52 1.89 10.20 11.17
C ILE A 52 1.47 10.68 9.76
N PRO A 53 1.87 11.88 9.29
CA PRO A 53 1.49 12.34 7.95
C PRO A 53 2.08 11.46 6.85
N VAL A 54 3.33 10.97 7.03
CA VAL A 54 3.96 10.03 6.09
C VAL A 54 3.17 8.73 6.02
N GLY A 55 2.74 8.21 7.17
CA GLY A 55 1.92 7.01 7.29
C GLY A 55 0.58 7.19 6.58
N ILE A 56 -0.12 8.30 6.82
CA ILE A 56 -1.40 8.60 6.14
C ILE A 56 -1.25 8.58 4.61
N LEU A 57 -0.15 9.11 4.08
CA LEU A 57 0.10 9.14 2.63
C LEU A 57 0.58 7.79 2.08
N THR A 58 1.43 7.07 2.81
CA THR A 58 2.07 5.83 2.33
C THR A 58 1.23 4.58 2.55
N LEU A 59 0.43 4.53 3.61
CA LEU A 59 -0.44 3.40 3.96
C LEU A 59 -1.41 3.01 2.83
N PRO A 60 -2.19 3.92 2.19
CA PRO A 60 -3.04 3.54 1.07
C PRO A 60 -2.25 2.99 -0.13
N LEU A 61 -1.06 3.53 -0.40
CA LEU A 61 -0.18 3.04 -1.48
C LEU A 61 0.34 1.62 -1.18
N LEU A 62 0.72 1.37 0.07
CA LEU A 62 1.16 0.05 0.53
C LEU A 62 0.04 -0.98 0.45
N VAL A 63 -1.19 -0.62 0.84
CA VAL A 63 -2.37 -1.49 0.72
C VAL A 63 -2.60 -1.87 -0.75
N ILE A 64 -2.59 -0.90 -1.68
CA ILE A 64 -2.77 -1.17 -3.11
C ILE A 64 -1.66 -2.10 -3.63
N ALA A 65 -0.40 -1.81 -3.31
CA ALA A 65 0.73 -2.63 -3.72
C ALA A 65 0.65 -4.06 -3.17
N LEU A 66 0.25 -4.22 -1.91
CA LEU A 66 0.07 -5.53 -1.26
C LEU A 66 -1.07 -6.32 -1.90
N LEU A 67 -2.21 -5.68 -2.19
CA LEU A 67 -3.35 -6.33 -2.85
C LEU A 67 -2.98 -6.81 -4.25
N LYS A 68 -2.30 -5.97 -5.04
CA LYS A 68 -1.79 -6.36 -6.37
C LYS A 68 -0.76 -7.49 -6.29
N SER A 69 0.20 -7.40 -5.36
CA SER A 69 1.23 -8.44 -5.18
C SER A 69 0.64 -9.79 -4.76
N ARG A 70 -0.28 -9.78 -3.79
CA ARG A 70 -0.97 -10.99 -3.34
C ARG A 70 -1.81 -11.62 -4.45
N ARG A 71 -2.46 -10.81 -5.29
CA ARG A 71 -3.20 -11.27 -6.48
C ARG A 71 -2.29 -11.92 -7.50
N ARG A 72 -1.15 -11.31 -7.84
CA ARG A 72 -0.16 -11.90 -8.76
C ARG A 72 0.31 -13.25 -8.24
N LYS A 73 0.61 -13.34 -6.93
CA LYS A 73 1.08 -14.60 -6.30
C LYS A 73 0.00 -15.68 -6.31
N SER A 74 -1.25 -15.34 -6.02
CA SER A 74 -2.38 -16.29 -6.10
C SER A 74 -2.64 -16.75 -7.54
N ARG A 75 -2.66 -15.83 -8.52
CA ARG A 75 -2.82 -16.16 -9.96
C ARG A 75 -1.70 -17.03 -10.54
N PHE A 76 -0.50 -16.96 -9.94
CA PHE A 76 0.63 -17.79 -10.31
C PHE A 76 0.66 -19.15 -9.58
N ALA A 77 0.16 -19.23 -8.34
CA ALA A 77 0.31 -20.42 -7.49
C ALA A 77 -0.95 -21.28 -7.35
N GLU A 78 -2.13 -20.73 -7.57
CA GLU A 78 -3.41 -21.39 -7.27
C GLU A 78 -4.19 -21.68 -8.55
N GLY A 79 -4.56 -22.95 -8.76
CA GLY A 79 -5.45 -23.39 -9.85
C GLY A 79 -4.82 -24.33 -10.88
N HIS A 80 -5.65 -24.84 -11.80
CA HIS A 80 -5.19 -25.68 -12.91
C HIS A 80 -4.23 -24.91 -13.84
N PRO A 81 -3.26 -25.57 -14.51
CA PRO A 81 -2.30 -24.92 -15.39
C PRO A 81 -2.91 -23.96 -16.43
N ALA A 82 -4.05 -24.32 -17.02
CA ALA A 82 -4.82 -23.46 -17.93
C ALA A 82 -5.32 -22.15 -17.28
N GLN A 83 -5.70 -22.20 -15.99
CA GLN A 83 -6.14 -21.01 -15.25
C GLN A 83 -4.97 -20.06 -14.99
N ARG A 84 -3.75 -20.58 -14.80
CA ARG A 84 -2.54 -19.76 -14.61
C ARG A 84 -2.14 -19.01 -15.87
N VAL A 85 -2.35 -19.61 -17.05
CA VAL A 85 -2.19 -18.93 -18.35
C VAL A 85 -3.20 -17.79 -18.49
N GLY A 86 -4.48 -18.05 -18.16
CA GLY A 86 -5.49 -17.00 -18.06
C GLY A 86 -5.12 -15.90 -17.04
N GLY A 87 -4.47 -16.28 -15.94
CA GLY A 87 -3.92 -15.39 -14.94
C GLY A 87 -2.90 -14.40 -15.50
N GLY A 88 -1.95 -14.87 -16.32
CA GLY A 88 -0.96 -14.00 -16.95
C GLY A 88 -1.56 -13.03 -17.99
N TRP A 89 -2.62 -13.43 -18.71
CA TRP A 89 -3.37 -12.50 -19.59
C TRP A 89 -4.01 -11.36 -18.79
N ASN A 90 -4.61 -11.68 -17.63
CA ASN A 90 -5.23 -10.69 -16.76
C ASN A 90 -4.20 -9.68 -16.20
N GLU A 91 -2.93 -10.04 -16.06
CA GLU A 91 -1.88 -9.10 -15.62
C GLU A 91 -1.57 -8.05 -16.70
N VAL A 92 -1.47 -8.46 -17.97
CA VAL A 92 -1.33 -7.52 -19.10
C VAL A 92 -2.53 -6.57 -19.14
N LEU A 93 -3.74 -7.12 -18.97
CA LEU A 93 -4.96 -6.34 -18.97
C LEU A 93 -5.04 -5.34 -17.80
N SER A 94 -4.66 -5.79 -16.61
CA SER A 94 -4.60 -4.95 -15.42
C SER A 94 -3.66 -3.78 -15.65
N LEU A 95 -2.44 -4.06 -16.12
CA LEU A 95 -1.45 -3.02 -16.38
C LEU A 95 -1.96 -2.03 -17.44
N ALA A 96 -2.48 -2.53 -18.57
CA ALA A 96 -3.04 -1.69 -19.63
C ALA A 96 -4.16 -0.77 -19.10
N THR A 97 -5.09 -1.31 -18.30
CA THR A 97 -6.16 -0.56 -17.64
C THR A 97 -5.62 0.50 -16.69
N ASP A 98 -4.57 0.15 -15.93
CA ASP A 98 -3.93 1.06 -14.98
C ASP A 98 -3.19 2.21 -15.66
N MET A 99 -2.69 1.98 -16.88
CA MET A 99 -2.10 3.01 -17.75
C MET A 99 -3.12 3.82 -18.55
N GLY A 100 -4.39 3.41 -18.50
CA GLY A 100 -5.53 4.15 -19.05
C GLY A 100 -6.11 3.60 -20.35
N ALA A 101 -5.74 2.39 -20.79
CA ALA A 101 -6.41 1.75 -21.92
C ALA A 101 -7.91 1.54 -21.63
N ALA A 102 -8.74 1.82 -22.62
CA ALA A 102 -10.19 1.71 -22.54
C ALA A 102 -10.64 0.26 -22.77
N VAL A 103 -10.43 -0.57 -21.76
CA VAL A 103 -10.83 -1.99 -21.79
C VAL A 103 -12.29 -2.11 -21.37
N ASP A 104 -13.13 -2.68 -22.23
CA ASP A 104 -14.48 -3.11 -21.84
C ASP A 104 -14.40 -4.52 -21.20
N GLY A 105 -14.92 -4.67 -19.99
CA GLY A 105 -14.99 -5.96 -19.30
C GLY A 105 -15.91 -6.99 -19.98
N ARG A 106 -16.70 -6.59 -20.98
CA ARG A 106 -17.51 -7.49 -21.81
C ARG A 106 -16.84 -7.89 -23.12
N ALA A 107 -15.71 -7.27 -23.47
CA ALA A 107 -15.00 -7.59 -24.70
C ALA A 107 -14.34 -8.98 -24.62
N THR A 108 -14.26 -9.64 -25.75
CA THR A 108 -13.49 -10.88 -25.88
C THR A 108 -12.00 -10.61 -25.70
N ARG A 109 -11.20 -11.64 -25.39
CA ARG A 109 -9.74 -11.49 -25.24
C ARG A 109 -9.09 -10.94 -26.50
N ARG A 110 -9.59 -11.31 -27.69
CA ARG A 110 -9.08 -10.84 -28.99
C ARG A 110 -9.40 -9.37 -29.25
N GLU A 111 -10.64 -8.95 -28.97
CA GLU A 111 -11.03 -7.54 -29.07
C GLU A 111 -10.22 -6.68 -28.10
N THR A 112 -10.08 -7.15 -26.86
CA THR A 112 -9.27 -6.51 -25.84
C THR A 112 -7.80 -6.40 -26.28
N ALA A 113 -7.25 -7.45 -26.89
CA ALA A 113 -5.89 -7.44 -27.40
C ALA A 113 -5.69 -6.40 -28.51
N ALA A 114 -6.68 -6.22 -29.40
CA ALA A 114 -6.62 -5.19 -30.43
C ALA A 114 -6.59 -3.78 -29.81
N VAL A 115 -7.45 -3.52 -28.80
CA VAL A 115 -7.47 -2.24 -28.08
C VAL A 115 -6.14 -1.97 -27.35
N VAL A 116 -5.58 -2.99 -26.70
CA VAL A 116 -4.30 -2.85 -26.00
C VAL A 116 -3.14 -2.67 -26.99
N ALA A 117 -3.16 -3.35 -28.13
CA ALA A 117 -2.16 -3.20 -29.18
C ALA A 117 -2.19 -1.81 -29.84
N GLU A 118 -3.38 -1.23 -30.01
CA GLU A 118 -3.54 0.15 -30.47
C GLU A 118 -3.02 1.16 -29.44
N ALA A 119 -3.34 0.95 -28.16
CA ALA A 119 -2.89 1.83 -27.08
C ALA A 119 -1.37 1.73 -26.81
N PHE A 120 -0.78 0.56 -27.03
CA PHE A 120 0.65 0.28 -26.78
C PHE A 120 1.29 -0.47 -27.95
N PRO A 121 1.59 0.21 -29.07
CA PRO A 121 2.10 -0.43 -30.29
C PRO A 121 3.37 -1.26 -30.07
N ALA A 122 4.25 -0.83 -29.16
CA ALA A 122 5.49 -1.52 -28.84
C ALA A 122 5.27 -2.94 -28.27
N ALA A 123 4.12 -3.18 -27.61
CA ALA A 123 3.75 -4.47 -27.05
C ALA A 123 2.58 -5.12 -27.82
N GLY A 124 2.20 -4.57 -28.98
CA GLY A 124 1.00 -5.03 -29.70
C GLY A 124 1.10 -6.47 -30.14
N THR A 125 2.22 -6.84 -30.79
CA THR A 125 2.47 -8.22 -31.24
C THR A 125 2.49 -9.21 -30.07
N THR A 126 3.17 -8.87 -28.98
CA THR A 126 3.28 -9.73 -27.80
C THR A 126 1.93 -9.90 -27.11
N THR A 127 1.14 -8.82 -27.00
CA THR A 127 -0.22 -8.83 -26.44
C THR A 127 -1.17 -9.70 -27.26
N THR A 128 -1.22 -9.54 -28.58
CA THR A 128 -2.08 -10.36 -29.45
C THR A 128 -1.73 -11.84 -29.34
N MET A 129 -0.44 -12.18 -29.35
CA MET A 129 0.02 -13.56 -29.17
C MET A 129 -0.39 -14.13 -27.81
N LEU A 130 -0.24 -13.37 -26.72
CA LEU A 130 -0.64 -13.80 -25.37
C LEU A 130 -2.15 -14.06 -25.29
N ALA A 131 -2.98 -13.23 -25.92
CA ALA A 131 -4.43 -13.43 -25.98
C ALA A 131 -4.80 -14.73 -26.68
N HIS A 132 -4.16 -15.03 -27.82
CA HIS A 132 -4.38 -16.28 -28.55
C HIS A 132 -3.95 -17.50 -27.75
N ARG A 133 -2.78 -17.45 -27.09
CA ARG A 133 -2.28 -18.56 -26.25
C ARG A 133 -3.17 -18.77 -25.01
N ALA A 134 -3.69 -17.70 -24.41
CA ALA A 134 -4.65 -17.79 -23.32
C ALA A 134 -5.97 -18.45 -23.75
N ASP A 135 -6.54 -18.05 -24.89
CA ASP A 135 -7.74 -18.70 -25.43
C ASP A 135 -7.48 -20.19 -25.74
N ALA A 136 -6.34 -20.50 -26.39
CA ALA A 136 -5.95 -21.87 -26.69
C ALA A 136 -5.78 -22.73 -25.43
N SER A 137 -5.27 -22.18 -24.33
CA SER A 137 -5.11 -22.93 -23.07
C SER A 137 -6.44 -23.29 -22.40
N ILE A 138 -7.51 -22.52 -22.66
CA ILE A 138 -8.84 -22.74 -22.07
C ILE A 138 -9.67 -23.68 -22.94
N PHE A 139 -9.56 -23.55 -24.26
CA PHE A 139 -10.38 -24.31 -25.22
C PHE A 139 -9.63 -25.46 -25.91
N GLY A 140 -8.34 -25.59 -25.68
CA GLY A 140 -7.48 -26.59 -26.33
C GLY A 140 -7.57 -27.98 -25.73
N ALA A 141 -7.04 -28.96 -26.47
CA ALA A 141 -6.96 -30.34 -26.02
C ALA A 141 -5.75 -30.53 -25.10
N GLY A 142 -6.01 -30.72 -23.80
CA GLY A 142 -4.98 -31.00 -22.80
C GLY A 142 -4.62 -29.81 -21.92
N GLN A 143 -4.03 -30.09 -20.75
CA GLN A 143 -3.56 -29.06 -19.83
C GLN A 143 -2.14 -28.64 -20.22
N PRO A 144 -1.81 -27.33 -20.19
CA PRO A 144 -0.44 -26.87 -20.35
C PRO A 144 0.48 -27.53 -19.33
N SER A 145 1.66 -27.95 -19.76
CA SER A 145 2.73 -28.38 -18.86
C SER A 145 3.24 -27.22 -18.00
N GLU A 146 3.88 -27.55 -16.86
CA GLU A 146 4.45 -26.54 -15.97
C GLU A 146 5.50 -25.65 -16.66
N ASP A 147 6.28 -26.22 -17.59
CA ASP A 147 7.29 -25.49 -18.34
C ASP A 147 6.66 -24.54 -19.37
N GLU A 148 5.60 -24.95 -20.06
CA GLU A 148 4.84 -24.09 -20.98
C GLU A 148 4.17 -22.92 -20.26
N VAL A 149 3.72 -23.13 -19.01
CA VAL A 149 3.19 -22.03 -18.20
C VAL A 149 4.32 -21.09 -17.77
N ARG A 150 5.49 -21.59 -17.39
CA ARG A 150 6.63 -20.75 -17.02
C ARG A 150 7.09 -19.88 -18.19
N GLU A 151 7.25 -20.48 -19.37
CA GLU A 151 7.58 -19.77 -20.61
C GLU A 151 6.52 -18.70 -20.93
N TYR A 152 5.24 -19.02 -20.78
CA TYR A 152 4.17 -18.05 -20.96
C TYR A 152 4.31 -16.85 -20.01
N TRP A 153 4.63 -17.08 -18.74
CA TRP A 153 4.85 -16.01 -17.77
C TRP A 153 6.09 -15.15 -18.06
N GLU A 154 7.15 -15.72 -18.65
CA GLU A 154 8.31 -14.95 -19.10
C GLU A 154 7.95 -13.98 -20.23
N ILE A 155 7.12 -14.43 -21.18
CA ILE A 155 6.59 -13.60 -22.26
C ILE A 155 5.68 -12.51 -21.71
N VAL A 156 4.81 -12.84 -20.74
CA VAL A 156 3.98 -11.85 -20.04
C VAL A 156 4.87 -10.78 -19.41
N ASP A 157 5.88 -11.16 -18.63
CA ASP A 157 6.80 -10.23 -17.98
C ASP A 157 7.56 -9.37 -19.02
N GLY A 158 7.90 -9.93 -20.18
CA GLY A 158 8.45 -9.19 -21.32
C GLY A 158 7.49 -8.13 -21.85
N SER A 159 6.23 -8.51 -22.12
CA SER A 159 5.19 -7.59 -22.58
C SER A 159 4.93 -6.47 -21.57
N LEU A 160 4.86 -6.77 -20.27
CA LEU A 160 4.71 -5.76 -19.22
C LEU A 160 5.88 -4.75 -19.22
N LYS A 161 7.11 -5.21 -19.48
CA LYS A 161 8.29 -4.34 -19.60
C LYS A 161 8.23 -3.48 -20.86
N GLU A 162 7.82 -4.02 -21.99
CA GLU A 162 7.61 -3.26 -23.23
C GLU A 162 6.61 -2.14 -23.01
N ILE A 163 5.47 -2.45 -22.39
CA ILE A 163 4.45 -1.42 -22.16
C ILE A 163 4.95 -0.35 -21.18
N THR A 164 5.53 -0.74 -20.04
CA THR A 164 6.07 0.24 -19.08
C THR A 164 7.30 0.99 -19.58
N GLY A 165 8.05 0.42 -20.51
CA GLY A 165 9.22 1.03 -21.14
C GLY A 165 8.86 2.21 -22.04
N THR A 166 7.63 2.26 -22.56
CA THR A 166 7.16 3.36 -23.43
C THR A 166 6.82 4.65 -22.68
N VAL A 167 6.73 4.61 -21.34
CA VAL A 167 6.28 5.74 -20.52
C VAL A 167 7.33 6.19 -19.51
N GLY A 168 7.32 7.47 -19.13
CA GLY A 168 8.25 8.05 -18.15
C GLY A 168 8.08 7.52 -16.72
N PHE A 169 9.08 7.76 -15.86
CA PHE A 169 9.13 7.25 -14.48
C PHE A 169 7.85 7.51 -13.67
N TRP A 170 7.33 8.74 -13.70
CA TRP A 170 6.13 9.10 -12.94
C TRP A 170 4.89 8.33 -13.38
N ARG A 171 4.72 8.11 -14.69
CA ARG A 171 3.58 7.36 -15.22
C ARG A 171 3.66 5.87 -14.89
N ARG A 172 4.88 5.30 -14.83
CA ARG A 172 5.10 3.94 -14.31
C ARG A 172 4.67 3.82 -12.85
N GLN A 173 5.07 4.77 -12.01
CA GLN A 173 4.69 4.77 -10.59
C GLN A 173 3.19 4.95 -10.41
N GLN A 174 2.56 5.86 -11.16
CA GLN A 174 1.11 6.04 -11.17
C GLN A 174 0.38 4.75 -11.55
N ALA A 175 0.79 4.06 -12.61
CA ALA A 175 0.18 2.78 -13.01
C ALA A 175 0.32 1.70 -11.92
N ARG A 176 1.49 1.63 -11.27
CA ARG A 176 1.75 0.67 -10.18
C ARG A 176 0.76 0.85 -9.02
N PHE A 177 0.50 2.08 -8.62
CA PHE A 177 -0.42 2.42 -7.52
C PHE A 177 -1.84 2.75 -7.97
N SER A 178 -2.15 2.59 -9.27
CA SER A 178 -3.48 2.85 -9.80
C SER A 178 -4.49 1.83 -9.25
N PRO A 179 -5.65 2.28 -8.72
CA PRO A 179 -6.73 1.40 -8.29
C PRO A 179 -7.68 1.03 -9.44
N ARG A 180 -7.44 1.50 -10.68
CA ARG A 180 -8.41 1.38 -11.78
C ARG A 180 -8.77 -0.08 -12.07
N SER A 181 -7.77 -0.96 -12.17
CA SER A 181 -7.98 -2.41 -12.31
C SER A 181 -8.77 -3.02 -11.15
N LEU A 182 -8.45 -2.66 -9.91
CA LEU A 182 -9.17 -3.16 -8.73
C LEU A 182 -10.63 -2.71 -8.71
N LEU A 183 -10.91 -1.46 -9.12
CA LEU A 183 -12.26 -0.92 -9.22
C LEU A 183 -13.04 -1.56 -10.36
N ALA A 184 -12.40 -1.88 -11.49
CA ALA A 184 -13.04 -2.60 -12.59
C ALA A 184 -13.50 -3.99 -12.14
N ASP A 185 -12.62 -4.74 -11.47
CA ASP A 185 -12.96 -6.06 -10.91
C ASP A 185 -14.07 -5.98 -9.86
N ALA A 186 -13.99 -5.01 -8.95
CA ALA A 186 -15.01 -4.83 -7.91
C ALA A 186 -16.39 -4.53 -8.51
N ARG A 187 -16.45 -3.69 -9.54
CA ARG A 187 -17.69 -3.42 -10.28
C ARG A 187 -18.22 -4.65 -10.99
N ALA A 188 -17.35 -5.42 -11.65
CA ALA A 188 -17.74 -6.68 -12.30
C ALA A 188 -18.37 -7.65 -11.28
N ALA A 189 -17.73 -7.84 -10.12
CA ALA A 189 -18.24 -8.72 -9.07
C ALA A 189 -19.59 -8.26 -8.48
N LEU A 190 -19.80 -6.95 -8.33
CA LEU A 190 -21.09 -6.40 -7.87
C LEU A 190 -22.21 -6.65 -8.89
N ASN A 191 -21.92 -6.46 -10.18
CA ASN A 191 -22.89 -6.71 -11.24
C ASN A 191 -23.32 -8.19 -11.29
N SER A 192 -22.37 -9.12 -11.19
CA SER A 192 -22.68 -10.56 -11.17
C SER A 192 -23.56 -10.97 -9.97
N ARG A 193 -23.43 -10.31 -8.82
CA ARG A 193 -24.30 -10.54 -7.66
C ARG A 193 -25.73 -10.06 -7.90
N GLY A 194 -25.90 -8.91 -8.56
CA GLY A 194 -27.20 -8.36 -8.91
C GLY A 194 -27.97 -9.26 -9.90
N ASP A 195 -27.28 -9.80 -10.89
CA ASP A 195 -27.89 -10.70 -11.89
C ASP A 195 -28.31 -12.03 -11.26
N ASN A 196 -27.50 -12.59 -10.36
CA ASN A 196 -27.84 -13.81 -9.64
C ASN A 196 -29.07 -13.61 -8.73
N ALA A 197 -29.16 -12.46 -8.04
CA ALA A 197 -30.32 -12.13 -7.20
C ALA A 197 -31.61 -11.98 -8.03
N ARG A 198 -31.53 -11.33 -9.20
CA ARG A 198 -32.67 -11.20 -10.13
C ARG A 198 -33.12 -12.54 -10.69
N THR A 199 -32.16 -13.40 -11.04
CA THR A 199 -32.46 -14.74 -11.56
C THR A 199 -33.13 -15.61 -10.49
N ALA A 200 -32.66 -15.54 -9.23
CA ALA A 200 -33.26 -16.25 -8.11
C ALA A 200 -34.70 -15.80 -7.82
N LEU A 201 -35.00 -14.49 -7.92
CA LEU A 201 -36.35 -13.96 -7.74
C LEU A 201 -37.30 -14.38 -8.87
N ASN A 202 -36.85 -14.37 -10.13
CA ASN A 202 -37.65 -14.83 -11.26
C ASN A 202 -37.96 -16.34 -11.20
N LEU A 203 -36.99 -17.16 -10.77
CA LEU A 203 -37.21 -18.60 -10.57
C LEU A 203 -38.22 -18.90 -9.46
N SER A 204 -38.25 -18.07 -8.41
CA SER A 204 -39.23 -18.15 -7.32
C SER A 204 -40.64 -17.72 -7.74
N LEU A 205 -40.78 -16.86 -8.76
CA LEU A 205 -42.09 -16.41 -9.28
C LEU A 205 -42.71 -17.40 -10.30
N ILE A 206 -41.90 -18.25 -10.92
CA ILE A 206 -42.36 -19.24 -11.93
C ILE A 206 -42.92 -20.52 -11.27
N HIS A 207 -42.67 -20.72 -9.97
CA HIS A 207 -43.13 -21.90 -9.20
C HIS A 207 -44.30 -21.58 -8.25
N ILE A 208 -45.01 -20.47 -8.45
CA ILE A 208 -46.26 -20.10 -7.77
C ILE A 208 -47.37 -20.02 -8.82
#